data_AF-A0A3B1KIL2-F1
#
_entry.id   AF-A0A3B1KIL2-F1
#
_cell.length_a   1.000
_cell.length_b   1.000
_cell.length_c   1.000
_cell.angle_alpha   90.00
_cell.angle_beta   90.00
_cell.angle_gamma   90.00
#
_symmetry.space_group_name_H-M   'P 1'
#
loop_
_entity.id
_entity.type
_entity.pdbx_description
1 polymer ?
#
loop_
_entity_poly.entity_id
_entity_poly.type
_entity_poly.pdbx_seq_one_letter_code
_entity_poly.pdbx_strand_id
1 'polypeptide(L)'
;MAKLQMKPMLLGVALLAVACMSIVALILSLANYQRVEVPYSTQYGIVFDAGSTHTALFLYQWPGNKENNTGVVSQNLMCDVKGDGISSYVTNPAGAGESLRECLDVALAAVPKKKQKTTPVYLGATAGMRLLSLQNQTQANIIIAEVSKFIQSYPFDFRGATIISGTEEGAYGWITINYLLEDFIKTYRICCCKLKC
;
A
#
# COMPACT_ATOMS: atom_id res chain seq x y z
N MET A 1 41.42 23.32 -60.37
CA MET A 1 41.93 22.17 -59.58
C MET A 1 41.23 21.98 -58.22
N ALA A 2 39.98 22.44 -58.02
CA ALA A 2 39.27 22.35 -56.74
C ALA A 2 38.25 21.19 -56.62
N LYS A 3 37.80 20.60 -57.75
CA LYS A 3 36.75 19.56 -57.75
C LYS A 3 37.23 18.16 -57.33
N LEU A 4 38.53 17.87 -57.41
CA LEU A 4 39.06 16.52 -57.12
C LEU A 4 39.30 16.26 -55.62
N GLN A 5 39.52 17.32 -54.83
CA GLN A 5 39.76 17.26 -53.37
C GLN A 5 38.46 17.27 -52.54
N MET A 6 37.32 17.61 -53.14
CA MET A 6 36.04 17.76 -52.44
C MET A 6 35.37 16.42 -52.12
N LYS A 7 35.59 15.38 -52.93
CA LYS A 7 35.01 14.03 -52.74
C LYS A 7 35.52 13.29 -51.49
N PRO A 8 36.85 13.20 -51.22
CA PRO A 8 37.34 12.54 -50.01
C PRO A 8 37.00 13.34 -48.75
N MET A 9 36.95 14.67 -48.84
CA MET A 9 36.52 15.54 -47.74
C MET A 9 35.03 15.33 -47.41
N LEU A 10 34.15 15.24 -48.42
CA LEU A 10 32.74 14.92 -48.21
C LEU A 10 32.55 13.53 -47.57
N LEU A 11 33.33 12.54 -48.01
CA LEU A 11 33.27 11.18 -47.48
C LEU A 11 33.69 11.13 -46.01
N GLY A 12 34.74 11.87 -45.63
CA GLY A 12 35.20 11.98 -44.25
C GLY A 12 34.16 12.64 -43.34
N VAL A 13 33.51 13.71 -43.80
CA VAL A 13 32.43 14.38 -43.06
C VAL A 13 31.22 13.47 -42.90
N ALA A 14 30.86 12.71 -43.94
CA ALA A 14 29.75 11.76 -43.89
C ALA A 14 30.02 10.62 -42.88
N LEU A 15 31.23 10.06 -42.84
CA LEU A 15 31.61 9.02 -41.88
C LEU A 15 31.57 9.52 -40.44
N LEU A 16 32.04 10.75 -40.19
CA LEU A 16 31.96 11.40 -38.88
C LEU A 16 30.51 11.64 -38.46
N ALA A 17 29.65 12.08 -39.37
CA ALA A 17 28.23 12.30 -39.10
C ALA A 17 27.51 10.99 -38.73
N VAL A 18 27.79 9.89 -39.45
CA VAL A 18 27.25 8.56 -39.15
C VAL A 18 27.74 8.05 -37.79
N ALA A 19 29.02 8.22 -37.49
CA ALA A 19 29.58 7.86 -36.19
C ALA A 19 28.90 8.64 -35.05
N CYS A 20 28.75 9.97 -35.19
CA CYS A 20 28.04 10.80 -34.21
C CYS A 20 26.58 10.38 -34.03
N MET A 21 25.85 10.13 -35.12
CA MET A 21 24.46 9.66 -35.06
C MET A 21 24.34 8.31 -34.35
N SER A 22 25.28 7.39 -34.59
CA SER A 22 25.31 6.08 -33.92
C SER A 22 25.58 6.19 -32.41
N ILE A 23 26.48 7.10 -32.01
CA ILE A 23 26.80 7.37 -30.60
C ILE A 23 25.60 8.02 -29.91
N VAL A 24 24.96 9.01 -30.55
CA VAL A 24 23.75 9.65 -30.01
C VAL A 24 22.61 8.63 -29.88
N ALA A 25 22.39 7.78 -30.88
CA ALA A 25 21.38 6.72 -30.81
C ALA A 25 21.68 5.71 -29.69
N LEU A 26 22.94 5.34 -29.48
CA LEU A 26 23.35 4.46 -28.38
C LEU A 26 23.12 5.13 -27.02
N ILE A 27 23.49 6.40 -26.86
CA ILE A 27 23.25 7.18 -25.64
C ILE A 27 21.75 7.29 -25.37
N LEU A 28 20.94 7.59 -26.39
CA LEU A 28 19.49 7.64 -26.26
C LEU A 28 18.90 6.27 -25.91
N SER A 29 19.40 5.19 -26.49
CA SER A 29 18.98 3.82 -26.17
C SER A 29 19.35 3.44 -24.74
N LEU A 30 20.55 3.78 -24.27
CA LEU A 30 21.00 3.52 -22.89
C LEU A 30 20.26 4.39 -21.88
N ALA A 31 20.02 5.67 -22.19
CA ALA A 31 19.22 6.58 -21.39
C ALA A 31 17.76 6.10 -21.31
N ASN A 32 17.22 5.58 -22.41
CA ASN A 32 15.87 5.01 -22.44
C ASN A 32 15.82 3.67 -21.68
N TYR A 33 16.87 2.85 -21.75
CA TYR A 33 16.99 1.62 -20.95
C TYR A 33 17.04 1.90 -19.44
N GLN A 34 17.75 2.95 -19.01
CA GLN A 34 17.70 3.39 -17.61
C GLN A 34 16.33 3.99 -17.23
N ARG A 35 15.53 4.44 -18.20
CA ARG A 35 14.12 4.81 -18.00
C ARG A 35 13.16 3.62 -18.04
N VAL A 36 13.62 2.42 -18.43
CA VAL A 36 12.83 1.18 -18.29
C VAL A 36 12.81 0.81 -16.81
N GLU A 37 11.81 1.35 -16.13
CA GLU A 37 11.23 1.01 -14.84
C GLU A 37 12.02 0.02 -13.99
N VAL A 38 12.83 0.55 -13.05
CA VAL A 38 13.09 -0.21 -11.82
C VAL A 38 11.72 -0.40 -11.15
N PRO A 39 11.20 -1.64 -11.00
CA PRO A 39 9.89 -1.84 -10.41
C PRO A 39 9.90 -1.23 -9.01
N TYR A 40 9.04 -0.25 -8.78
CA TYR A 40 8.98 0.46 -7.52
C TYR A 40 8.79 -0.53 -6.39
N SER A 41 9.53 -0.32 -5.29
CA SER A 41 9.46 -1.22 -4.15
C SER A 41 8.04 -1.25 -3.57
N THR A 42 7.40 -2.43 -3.56
CA THR A 42 6.07 -2.65 -2.98
C THR A 42 6.02 -2.16 -1.54
N GLN A 43 4.93 -1.48 -1.21
CA GLN A 43 4.60 -1.04 0.14
C GLN A 43 3.41 -1.83 0.66
N TYR A 44 3.25 -1.84 1.98
CA TYR A 44 2.23 -2.60 2.69
C TYR A 44 1.56 -1.70 3.70
N GLY A 45 0.33 -2.04 4.09
CA GLY A 45 -0.38 -1.39 5.19
C GLY A 45 -1.39 -2.36 5.81
N ILE A 46 -1.58 -2.28 7.12
CA ILE A 46 -2.46 -3.17 7.88
C ILE A 46 -3.55 -2.36 8.54
N VAL A 47 -4.78 -2.82 8.43
CA VAL A 47 -5.93 -2.25 9.13
C VAL A 47 -6.67 -3.36 9.85
N PHE A 48 -6.91 -3.16 11.15
CA PHE A 48 -7.89 -3.92 11.89
C PHE A 48 -9.23 -3.21 11.86
N ASP A 49 -10.26 -3.90 11.38
CA ASP A 49 -11.66 -3.53 11.59
C ASP A 49 -12.16 -4.26 12.83
N ALA A 50 -12.27 -3.55 13.94
CA ALA A 50 -12.76 -4.07 15.21
C ALA A 50 -14.26 -3.82 15.33
N GLY A 51 -15.02 -4.68 14.65
CA GLY A 51 -16.48 -4.74 14.69
C GLY A 51 -17.05 -5.15 16.04
N SER A 52 -18.37 -5.01 16.18
CA SER A 52 -19.09 -5.45 17.40
C SER A 52 -19.10 -6.97 17.57
N THR A 53 -19.17 -7.71 16.46
CA THR A 53 -19.33 -9.18 16.47
C THR A 53 -18.01 -9.90 16.24
N HIS A 54 -17.13 -9.34 15.42
CA HIS A 54 -15.85 -9.94 15.07
C HIS A 54 -14.81 -8.84 14.84
N THR A 55 -13.54 -9.23 14.79
CA THR A 55 -12.44 -8.37 14.38
C THR A 55 -11.77 -8.99 13.16
N ALA A 56 -11.44 -8.20 12.16
CA ALA A 56 -10.74 -8.67 10.97
C ALA A 56 -9.47 -7.85 10.71
N LEU A 57 -8.39 -8.51 10.32
CA LEU A 57 -7.18 -7.89 9.80
C LEU A 57 -7.23 -7.88 8.28
N PHE A 58 -6.95 -6.72 7.69
CA PHE A 58 -6.74 -6.54 6.26
C PHE A 58 -5.31 -6.09 6.03
N LEU A 59 -4.57 -6.84 5.21
CA LEU A 59 -3.25 -6.44 4.72
C LEU A 59 -3.39 -5.98 3.28
N TYR A 60 -3.03 -4.73 3.03
CA TYR A 60 -3.00 -4.10 1.73
C TYR A 60 -1.57 -4.02 1.20
N GLN A 61 -1.45 -3.96 -0.12
CA GLN A 61 -0.18 -3.69 -0.81
C GLN A 61 -0.38 -2.77 -2.01
N TRP A 62 0.64 -1.99 -2.34
CA TRP A 62 0.65 -1.12 -3.52
C TRP A 62 2.06 -0.91 -4.06
N PRO A 63 2.22 -0.62 -5.36
CA PRO A 63 3.48 -0.17 -5.93
C PRO A 63 3.98 1.11 -5.24
N GLY A 64 5.29 1.23 -5.02
CA GLY A 64 5.86 2.42 -4.36
C GLY A 64 5.67 3.72 -5.15
N ASN A 65 5.46 3.64 -6.46
CA ASN A 65 4.99 4.77 -7.27
C ASN A 65 3.49 4.96 -7.09
N LYS A 66 3.11 6.23 -6.98
CA LYS A 66 1.73 6.63 -7.05
C LYS A 66 1.38 6.85 -8.52
N GLU A 67 0.40 6.11 -9.06
CA GLU A 67 -0.18 6.45 -10.36
C GLU A 67 -1.04 7.70 -10.19
N ASN A 68 -0.67 8.82 -10.80
CA ASN A 68 -1.41 10.09 -10.68
C ASN A 68 -1.63 10.55 -9.22
N ASN A 69 -0.58 10.48 -8.37
CA ASN A 69 -0.62 10.77 -6.93
C ASN A 69 -1.48 9.83 -6.07
N THR A 70 -2.04 8.77 -6.66
CA THR A 70 -2.79 7.72 -5.96
C THR A 70 -2.10 6.38 -6.16
N GLY A 71 -1.73 5.68 -5.08
CA GLY A 71 -1.27 4.29 -5.21
C GLY A 71 -2.44 3.41 -5.63
N VAL A 72 -2.25 2.49 -6.57
CA VAL A 72 -3.22 1.40 -6.81
C VAL A 72 -3.05 0.37 -5.70
N VAL A 73 -3.95 0.39 -4.73
CA VAL A 73 -3.96 -0.43 -3.53
C VAL A 73 -4.78 -1.68 -3.81
N SER A 74 -4.18 -2.82 -3.53
CA SER A 74 -4.82 -4.13 -3.60
C SER A 74 -4.82 -4.78 -2.23
N GLN A 75 -5.91 -5.48 -1.90
CA GLN A 75 -5.94 -6.35 -0.72
C GLN A 75 -5.07 -7.58 -1.00
N ASN A 76 -4.05 -7.80 -0.18
CA ASN A 76 -3.16 -8.95 -0.28
C ASN A 76 -3.72 -10.16 0.49
N LEU A 77 -4.15 -9.94 1.74
CA LEU A 77 -4.80 -10.97 2.55
C LEU A 77 -5.81 -10.37 3.54
N MET A 78 -6.70 -11.23 4.02
CA MET A 78 -7.63 -10.97 5.11
C MET A 78 -7.51 -12.10 6.14
N CYS A 79 -7.61 -11.79 7.42
CA CYS A 79 -7.63 -12.75 8.52
C CYS A 79 -8.73 -12.39 9.51
N ASP A 80 -9.67 -13.30 9.72
CA ASP A 80 -10.69 -13.18 10.76
C ASP A 80 -10.11 -13.59 12.11
N VAL A 81 -10.12 -12.66 13.07
CA VAL A 81 -9.70 -12.93 14.45
C VAL A 81 -10.69 -13.89 15.08
N LYS A 82 -10.18 -14.95 15.73
CA LYS A 82 -11.01 -15.90 16.45
C LYS A 82 -11.60 -15.27 17.70
N GLY A 83 -12.89 -15.50 17.91
CA GLY A 83 -13.65 -15.00 19.04
C GLY A 83 -14.52 -13.80 18.67
N ASP A 84 -15.06 -13.17 19.71
CA ASP A 84 -15.97 -12.03 19.55
C ASP A 84 -15.20 -10.72 19.32
N GLY A 85 -15.92 -9.66 18.93
CA GLY A 85 -15.36 -8.31 18.82
C GLY A 85 -14.72 -7.82 20.11
N ILE A 86 -13.73 -6.93 20.01
CA ILE A 86 -12.91 -6.50 21.16
C ILE A 86 -13.74 -5.92 22.34
N SER A 87 -14.95 -5.41 22.09
CA SER A 87 -15.86 -4.93 23.13
C SER A 87 -16.39 -6.01 24.07
N SER A 88 -16.28 -7.30 23.72
CA SER A 88 -16.71 -8.42 24.59
C SER A 88 -15.77 -8.67 25.76
N TYR A 89 -14.52 -8.20 25.67
CA TYR A 89 -13.44 -8.47 26.63
C TYR A 89 -13.48 -7.55 27.87
N VAL A 90 -14.68 -7.12 28.30
CA VAL A 90 -14.87 -6.25 29.47
C VAL A 90 -14.28 -6.85 30.74
N THR A 91 -14.45 -8.17 30.95
CA THR A 91 -13.93 -8.86 32.13
C THR A 91 -12.47 -9.29 32.01
N ASN A 92 -11.90 -9.28 30.80
CA ASN A 92 -10.51 -9.64 30.54
C ASN A 92 -9.90 -8.80 29.40
N PRO A 93 -9.57 -7.52 29.64
CA PRO A 93 -9.11 -6.62 28.58
C PRO A 93 -7.82 -7.05 27.90
N ALA A 94 -6.90 -7.68 28.63
CA ALA A 94 -5.67 -8.23 28.05
C ALA A 94 -5.97 -9.31 26.98
N GLY A 95 -7.08 -10.04 27.15
CA GLY A 95 -7.57 -11.00 26.16
C GLY A 95 -7.93 -10.38 24.82
N ALA A 96 -8.32 -9.10 24.78
CA ALA A 96 -8.61 -8.39 23.53
C ALA A 96 -7.34 -8.17 22.69
N GLY A 97 -6.21 -7.91 23.33
CA GLY A 97 -4.92 -7.83 22.65
C GLY A 97 -4.49 -9.22 22.17
N GLU A 98 -4.53 -10.20 23.08
CA GLU A 98 -4.11 -11.57 22.79
C GLU A 98 -4.89 -12.24 21.65
N SER A 99 -6.18 -11.90 21.47
CA SER A 99 -6.97 -12.44 20.35
C SER A 99 -6.38 -12.06 18.98
N LEU A 100 -5.69 -10.92 18.87
CA LEU A 100 -5.09 -10.44 17.62
C LEU A 100 -3.85 -11.22 17.18
N ARG A 101 -3.26 -12.02 18.08
CA ARG A 101 -1.97 -12.71 17.89
C ARG A 101 -1.91 -13.51 16.60
N GLU A 102 -2.89 -14.37 16.35
CA GLU A 102 -2.90 -15.25 15.18
C GLU A 102 -2.87 -14.46 13.88
N CYS A 103 -3.68 -13.40 13.77
CA CYS A 103 -3.69 -12.56 12.57
C CYS A 103 -2.45 -11.68 12.43
N LEU A 104 -1.87 -11.21 13.53
CA LEU A 104 -0.60 -10.49 13.51
C LEU A 104 0.56 -11.39 13.08
N ASP A 105 0.58 -12.66 13.49
CA ASP A 105 1.57 -13.65 13.07
C ASP A 105 1.44 -13.96 11.56
N VAL A 106 0.20 -14.08 11.06
CA VAL A 106 -0.07 -14.22 9.61
C VAL A 106 0.46 -13.02 8.83
N ALA A 107 0.18 -11.79 9.30
CA ALA A 107 0.69 -10.58 8.66
C ALA A 107 2.23 -10.50 8.73
N LEU A 108 2.83 -10.92 9.85
CA LEU A 108 4.28 -10.94 10.05
C LEU A 108 4.98 -11.88 9.08
N ALA A 109 4.36 -13.03 8.79
CA ALA A 109 4.85 -13.98 7.80
C ALA A 109 4.70 -13.47 6.36
N ALA A 110 3.61 -12.75 6.06
CA ALA A 110 3.34 -12.22 4.73
C ALA A 110 4.18 -10.99 4.35
N VAL A 111 4.49 -10.11 5.30
CA VAL A 111 5.24 -8.87 5.04
C VAL A 111 6.75 -9.13 5.07
N PRO A 112 7.50 -8.81 3.98
CA PRO A 112 8.95 -9.00 3.95
C PRO A 112 9.67 -8.31 5.10
N LYS A 113 10.67 -8.96 5.70
CA LYS A 113 11.39 -8.47 6.89
C LYS A 113 11.86 -7.01 6.80
N LYS A 114 12.35 -6.60 5.62
CA LYS A 114 12.83 -5.23 5.35
C LYS A 114 11.72 -4.17 5.35
N LYS A 115 10.46 -4.58 5.20
CA LYS A 115 9.27 -3.72 5.11
C LYS A 115 8.46 -3.67 6.39
N GLN A 116 8.64 -4.62 7.31
CA GLN A 116 7.86 -4.70 8.55
C GLN A 116 7.86 -3.38 9.32
N LYS A 117 9.05 -2.82 9.61
CA LYS A 117 9.19 -1.55 10.37
C LYS A 117 8.60 -0.30 9.70
N THR A 118 8.29 -0.36 8.40
CA THR A 118 7.70 0.75 7.65
C THR A 118 6.25 0.47 7.24
N THR A 119 5.70 -0.68 7.64
CA THR A 119 4.32 -1.07 7.33
C THR A 119 3.42 -0.50 8.42
N PRO A 120 2.59 0.52 8.12
CA PRO A 120 1.71 1.10 9.12
C PRO A 120 0.61 0.13 9.53
N VAL A 121 0.26 0.15 10.82
CA VAL A 121 -0.86 -0.61 11.38
C VAL A 121 -1.82 0.34 12.08
N TYR A 122 -3.10 0.24 11.73
CA TYR A 122 -4.20 0.96 12.34
C TYR A 122 -5.23 -0.02 12.90
N LEU A 123 -5.90 0.35 13.98
CA LEU A 123 -7.10 -0.34 14.44
C LEU A 123 -8.25 0.66 14.56
N GLY A 124 -9.32 0.43 13.80
CA GLY A 124 -10.56 1.20 13.90
C GLY A 124 -11.63 0.35 14.57
N ALA A 125 -12.09 0.77 15.75
CA ALA A 125 -13.19 0.13 16.44
C ALA A 125 -14.51 0.84 16.19
N THR A 126 -15.57 0.09 15.90
CA THR A 126 -16.84 0.64 15.39
C THR A 126 -17.94 0.65 16.47
N ALA A 127 -19.18 0.32 16.09
CA ALA A 127 -20.38 0.46 16.92
C ALA A 127 -20.28 -0.25 18.29
N GLY A 128 -19.63 -1.42 18.35
CA GLY A 128 -19.49 -2.18 19.61
C GLY A 128 -18.71 -1.41 20.67
N MET A 129 -17.57 -0.84 20.29
CA MET A 129 -16.78 -0.02 21.20
C MET A 129 -17.41 1.35 21.47
N ARG A 130 -18.14 1.94 20.51
CA ARG A 130 -18.94 3.16 20.76
C ARG A 130 -19.97 2.92 21.87
N LEU A 131 -20.71 1.81 21.80
CA LEU A 131 -21.68 1.44 22.83
C LEU A 131 -21.01 1.22 24.19
N LEU A 132 -19.89 0.49 24.22
CA LEU A 132 -19.13 0.29 25.46
C LEU A 132 -18.62 1.61 26.03
N SER A 133 -18.13 2.52 25.20
CA SER A 133 -17.65 3.84 25.61
C SER A 133 -18.75 4.66 26.31
N LEU A 134 -19.98 4.60 25.79
CA LEU A 134 -21.15 5.26 26.38
C LEU A 134 -21.57 4.62 27.72
N GLN A 135 -21.44 3.29 27.86
CA GLN A 135 -21.78 2.58 29.08
C GLN A 135 -20.70 2.72 30.17
N ASN A 136 -19.44 2.62 29.76
CA ASN A 136 -18.27 2.67 30.64
C ASN A 136 -17.02 3.11 29.85
N GLN A 137 -16.79 4.42 29.82
CA GLN A 137 -15.65 5.03 29.14
C GLN A 137 -14.30 4.48 29.61
N THR A 138 -14.13 4.29 30.92
CA THR A 138 -12.87 3.79 31.49
C THR A 138 -12.56 2.39 30.97
N GLN A 139 -13.57 1.53 30.91
CA GLN A 139 -13.41 0.17 30.39
C GLN A 139 -13.05 0.16 28.91
N ALA A 140 -13.72 0.98 28.10
CA ALA A 140 -13.41 1.11 26.68
C ALA A 140 -11.95 1.54 26.46
N ASN A 141 -11.48 2.53 27.24
CA ASN A 141 -10.12 3.02 27.19
C ASN A 141 -9.08 1.95 27.59
N ILE A 142 -9.39 1.12 28.59
CA ILE A 142 -8.51 0.00 29.00
C ILE A 142 -8.37 -1.01 27.86
N ILE A 143 -9.48 -1.40 27.20
CA ILE A 143 -9.44 -2.33 26.06
C ILE A 143 -8.60 -1.74 24.91
N ILE A 144 -8.83 -0.46 24.56
CA ILE A 144 -8.03 0.23 23.54
C ILE A 144 -6.54 0.26 23.90
N ALA A 145 -6.21 0.46 25.18
CA ALA A 145 -4.83 0.44 25.65
C ALA A 145 -4.19 -0.96 25.54
N GLU A 146 -4.90 -2.02 25.91
CA GLU A 146 -4.39 -3.39 25.81
C GLU A 146 -4.19 -3.84 24.36
N VAL A 147 -5.12 -3.54 23.45
CA VAL A 147 -4.92 -3.84 22.02
C VAL A 147 -3.77 -3.01 21.43
N SER A 148 -3.64 -1.74 21.83
CA SER A 148 -2.53 -0.88 21.38
C SER A 148 -1.18 -1.44 21.82
N LYS A 149 -1.07 -1.81 23.09
CA LYS A 149 0.13 -2.41 23.67
C LYS A 149 0.48 -3.73 22.97
N PHE A 150 -0.52 -4.54 22.66
CA PHE A 150 -0.30 -5.81 21.98
C PHE A 150 0.20 -5.62 20.55
N ILE A 151 -0.42 -4.73 19.77
CA ILE A 151 0.03 -4.42 18.41
C ILE A 151 1.44 -3.81 18.41
N GLN A 152 1.76 -2.94 19.38
CA GLN A 152 3.11 -2.35 19.53
C GLN A 152 4.22 -3.37 19.83
N SER A 153 3.86 -4.57 20.30
CA SER A 153 4.85 -5.65 20.51
C SER A 153 5.36 -6.26 19.20
N TYR A 154 4.67 -6.03 18.09
CA TYR A 154 5.05 -6.50 16.75
C TYR A 154 5.95 -5.48 16.03
N PRO A 155 6.81 -5.92 15.09
CA PRO A 155 7.79 -5.07 14.42
C PRO A 155 7.18 -4.23 13.28
N PHE A 156 5.97 -3.71 13.47
CA PHE A 156 5.27 -2.85 12.53
C PHE A 156 5.22 -1.40 13.02
N ASP A 157 4.88 -0.48 12.12
CA ASP A 157 4.73 0.94 12.43
C ASP A 157 3.31 1.19 12.97
N PHE A 158 3.10 0.99 14.27
CA PHE A 158 1.78 1.20 14.88
C PHE A 158 1.41 2.69 14.90
N ARG A 159 0.28 3.03 14.27
CA ARG A 159 -0.19 4.41 14.11
C ARG A 159 -1.37 4.78 15.00
N GLY A 160 -1.95 3.82 15.70
CA GLY A 160 -2.99 4.05 16.70
C GLY A 160 -4.15 3.07 16.61
N ALA A 161 -4.86 2.96 17.74
CA ALA A 161 -6.15 2.29 17.86
C ALA A 161 -7.18 3.33 18.31
N THR A 162 -8.25 3.50 17.55
CA THR A 162 -9.26 4.53 17.82
C THR A 162 -10.67 3.97 17.72
N ILE A 163 -11.60 4.55 18.46
CA ILE A 163 -13.03 4.32 18.26
C ILE A 163 -13.48 5.34 17.21
N ILE A 164 -13.81 4.87 16.00
CA ILE A 164 -14.22 5.75 14.92
C ILE A 164 -15.69 6.14 15.05
N SER A 165 -16.02 7.36 14.63
CA SER A 165 -17.40 7.83 14.56
C SER A 165 -18.16 7.10 13.46
N GLY A 166 -19.49 7.05 13.57
CA GLY A 166 -20.32 6.46 12.51
C GLY A 166 -20.19 7.21 11.17
N THR A 167 -19.91 8.51 11.22
CA THR A 167 -19.67 9.33 10.01
C THR A 167 -18.35 8.93 9.34
N GLU A 168 -17.28 8.73 10.11
CA GLU A 168 -16.00 8.25 9.58
C GLU A 168 -16.14 6.85 8.99
N GLU A 169 -16.80 5.93 9.70
CA GLU A 169 -17.09 4.57 9.23
C GLU A 169 -17.83 4.58 7.89
N GLY A 170 -18.89 5.40 7.76
CA GLY A 170 -19.63 5.56 6.52
C GLY A 170 -18.82 6.22 5.40
N ALA A 171 -18.04 7.24 5.71
CA ALA A 171 -17.21 7.94 4.74
C ALA A 171 -16.09 7.05 4.19
N TYR A 172 -15.40 6.29 5.05
CA TYR A 172 -14.37 5.35 4.63
C TYR A 172 -14.94 4.20 3.78
N GLY A 173 -16.13 3.70 4.15
CA GLY A 173 -16.86 2.73 3.32
C GLY A 173 -17.19 3.27 1.93
N TRP A 174 -17.71 4.51 1.85
CA TRP A 174 -18.01 5.16 0.58
C TRP A 174 -16.76 5.38 -0.27
N ILE A 175 -15.65 5.86 0.33
CA ILE A 175 -14.36 6.02 -0.37
C ILE A 175 -13.89 4.67 -0.92
N THR A 176 -13.94 3.61 -0.11
CA THR A 176 -13.48 2.27 -0.51
C THR A 176 -14.27 1.74 -1.72
N ILE A 177 -15.60 1.88 -1.71
CA ILE A 177 -16.45 1.42 -2.82
C ILE A 177 -16.12 2.19 -4.12
N ASN A 178 -16.11 3.52 -4.06
CA ASN A 178 -15.85 4.35 -5.26
C ASN A 178 -14.40 4.19 -5.76
N TYR A 179 -13.45 3.92 -4.85
CA TYR A 179 -12.07 3.61 -5.22
C TYR A 179 -11.98 2.30 -6.00
N LEU A 180 -12.64 1.24 -5.50
CA LEU A 180 -12.63 -0.08 -6.15
C LEU A 180 -13.41 -0.09 -7.48
N LEU A 181 -14.39 0.79 -7.64
CA LEU A 181 -15.12 0.98 -8.89
C LEU A 181 -14.39 1.87 -9.91
N GLU A 182 -13.14 2.26 -9.62
CA GLU A 182 -12.31 3.16 -10.44
C GLU A 182 -12.92 4.56 -10.68
N ASP A 183 -13.95 4.97 -9.94
CA ASP A 183 -14.56 6.31 -10.08
C ASP A 183 -13.54 7.44 -9.75
N PHE A 184 -12.51 7.13 -8.96
CA PHE A 184 -11.40 8.04 -8.65
C PHE A 184 -10.14 7.81 -9.48
N ILE A 185 -10.02 6.67 -10.18
CA ILE A 185 -8.86 6.34 -11.00
C ILE A 185 -9.30 6.43 -12.46
N LYS A 186 -8.99 7.56 -13.11
CA LYS A 186 -9.02 7.60 -14.58
C LYS A 186 -7.88 6.73 -15.10
N THR A 187 -8.12 5.43 -15.20
CA THR A 187 -7.22 4.49 -15.83
C THR A 187 -7.22 4.81 -17.32
N TYR A 188 -6.33 5.70 -17.78
CA TYR A 188 -6.00 5.73 -19.20
C TYR A 188 -5.33 4.40 -19.49
N ARG A 189 -6.11 3.42 -19.96
CA ARG A 189 -5.57 2.24 -20.62
C ARG A 189 -4.79 2.73 -21.83
N ILE A 190 -3.50 3.02 -21.65
CA ILE A 190 -2.56 3.00 -22.75
C ILE A 190 -2.56 1.54 -23.17
N CYS A 191 -3.22 1.27 -24.30
CA CYS A 191 -3.23 -0.03 -24.94
C CYS A 191 -1.78 -0.34 -25.32
N CYS A 192 -1.02 -0.92 -24.40
CA CYS A 192 0.34 -1.34 -24.65
C CYS A 192 0.24 -2.63 -25.44
N CYS A 193 0.66 -2.58 -26.70
CA CYS A 193 0.74 -3.67 -27.69
C CYS A 193 0.92 -5.08 -27.07
N LYS A 194 -0.19 -5.69 -26.64
CA LYS A 194 -0.33 -7.13 -26.52
C LYS A 194 -1.57 -7.52 -27.28
N LEU A 195 -1.32 -8.27 -28.35
CA LEU A 195 -2.31 -8.82 -29.26
C LEU A 195 -3.47 -9.45 -28.49
N LYS A 196 -4.62 -8.79 -28.52
CA LYS A 196 -5.90 -9.31 -29.02
C LYS A 196 -6.96 -8.23 -28.78
N CYS A 197 -7.40 -7.61 -29.86
CA CYS A 197 -8.78 -7.15 -29.96
C CYS A 197 -9.70 -8.38 -30.03
#